data_AF-A0A2D0IZV5-F1
#
_entry.id   AF-A0A2D0IZV5-F1
#
_cell.length_a   1.000
_cell.length_b   1.000
_cell.length_c   1.000
_cell.angle_alpha   90.00
_cell.angle_beta   90.00
_cell.angle_gamma   90.00
#
_symmetry.space_group_name_H-M   'P 1'
#
loop_
_entity.id
_entity.type
_entity.pdbx_description
1 polymer ?
#
loop_
_entity_poly.entity_id
_entity_poly.type
_entity_poly.pdbx_seq_one_letter_code
_entity_poly.pdbx_strand_id
1 'polypeptide(L)'
;MSKTFSYKNNDKIHPIDFICNVKKSAINHWQSLLPACGVDVPAKGKHGACPICGGTDRFHFIDDNHHGDWHCRQCDDPNHGDGLDLVARTKGIAIFSAAKLVADVLALPLPEPKPAKEQPRTVKPITERIAALVATFITGESQYLAKKGLQCPNQRLLKDGSLLLVTQVLDGTTTGAQTIKPNGEKRLVTGTQKKGVLSLYPRLPERQTLSSSPKVMPPL
;
A
#
# COMPACT_ATOMS: atom_id res chain seq x y z
N MET A 1 -48.81 5.04 9.02
CA MET A 1 -48.25 5.77 7.86
C MET A 1 -46.80 5.37 7.70
N SER A 2 -46.55 4.29 6.96
CA SER A 2 -45.21 3.72 6.78
C SER A 2 -44.50 4.49 5.66
N LYS A 3 -43.50 5.32 6.01
CA LYS A 3 -42.64 5.97 5.01
C LYS A 3 -41.66 4.92 4.48
N THR A 4 -42.00 4.32 3.35
CA THR A 4 -41.07 3.55 2.51
C THR A 4 -40.01 4.50 1.96
N PHE A 5 -38.78 4.40 2.45
CA PHE A 5 -37.63 5.10 1.88
C PHE A 5 -37.27 4.43 0.55
N SER A 6 -37.73 5.03 -0.55
CA SER A 6 -37.32 4.67 -1.90
C SER A 6 -35.93 5.23 -2.14
N TYR A 7 -34.90 4.39 -2.03
CA TYR A 7 -33.54 4.76 -2.43
C TYR A 7 -33.43 4.67 -3.96
N LYS A 8 -33.30 5.82 -4.61
CA LYS A 8 -32.98 5.91 -6.04
C LYS A 8 -31.53 5.45 -6.25
N ASN A 9 -31.36 4.43 -7.09
CA ASN A 9 -30.06 3.99 -7.61
C ASN A 9 -29.40 5.10 -8.43
N ASN A 10 -28.18 5.51 -8.06
CA ASN A 10 -26.99 5.65 -8.94
C ASN A 10 -25.81 6.42 -8.28
N ASP A 11 -25.65 6.39 -6.96
CA ASP A 11 -24.52 7.03 -6.29
C ASP A 11 -23.47 6.01 -5.86
N LYS A 12 -22.23 6.21 -6.30
CA LYS A 12 -21.08 5.41 -5.89
C LYS A 12 -20.94 5.52 -4.37
N ILE A 13 -21.40 4.51 -3.64
CA ILE A 13 -21.35 4.49 -2.18
C ILE A 13 -19.89 4.73 -1.74
N HIS A 14 -19.67 5.84 -1.03
CA HIS A 14 -18.36 6.18 -0.49
C HIS A 14 -18.05 5.26 0.70
N PRO A 15 -16.81 4.75 0.87
CA PRO A 15 -16.48 3.80 1.92
C PRO A 15 -16.83 4.29 3.34
N ILE A 16 -16.65 5.58 3.60
CA ILE A 16 -16.99 6.19 4.89
C ILE A 16 -18.50 6.21 5.11
N ASP A 17 -19.28 6.58 4.09
CA ASP A 17 -20.75 6.63 4.18
C ASP A 17 -21.32 5.24 4.38
N PHE A 18 -20.74 4.22 3.71
CA PHE A 18 -21.10 2.83 3.94
C PHE A 18 -20.88 2.40 5.38
N ILE A 19 -19.68 2.65 5.93
CA ILE A 19 -19.36 2.30 7.31
C ILE A 19 -20.33 3.00 8.28
N CYS A 20 -20.58 4.29 8.07
CA CYS A 20 -21.55 5.04 8.86
C CYS A 20 -22.97 4.45 8.76
N ASN A 21 -23.40 4.02 7.57
CA ASN A 21 -24.70 3.39 7.37
C ASN A 21 -24.78 2.06 8.11
N VAL A 22 -23.77 1.20 7.98
CA VAL A 22 -23.70 -0.09 8.71
C VAL A 22 -23.76 0.12 10.22
N LYS A 23 -22.96 1.06 10.76
CA LYS A 23 -22.99 1.37 12.19
C LYS A 23 -24.36 1.84 12.66
N LYS A 24 -25.04 2.69 11.87
CA LYS A 24 -26.41 3.16 12.16
C LYS A 24 -27.44 2.04 12.12
N SER A 25 -27.35 1.14 11.14
CA SER A 25 -28.25 -0.01 11.03
C SER A 25 -28.00 -1.08 12.10
N ALA A 26 -26.79 -1.14 12.66
CA ALA A 26 -26.43 -2.09 13.70
C ALA A 26 -26.83 -1.64 15.13
N ILE A 27 -27.29 -0.39 15.31
CA ILE A 27 -27.68 0.14 16.62
C ILE A 27 -28.73 -0.77 17.26
N ASN A 28 -28.57 -1.07 18.56
CA ASN A 28 -29.41 -1.99 19.35
C ASN A 28 -29.31 -3.47 19.00
N HIS A 29 -28.49 -3.85 18.03
CA HIS A 29 -28.42 -5.23 17.54
C HIS A 29 -27.08 -5.92 17.83
N TRP A 30 -26.11 -5.24 18.45
CA TRP A 30 -24.75 -5.78 18.63
C TRP A 30 -24.68 -7.09 19.43
N GLN A 31 -25.50 -7.25 20.47
CA GLN A 31 -25.55 -8.49 21.25
C GLN A 31 -25.86 -9.74 20.40
N SER A 32 -26.67 -9.60 19.34
CA SER A 32 -26.99 -10.71 18.41
C SER A 32 -26.10 -10.73 17.16
N LEU A 33 -25.66 -9.56 16.68
CA LEU A 33 -24.81 -9.44 15.50
C LEU A 33 -23.39 -9.97 15.74
N LEU A 34 -22.81 -9.74 16.91
CA LEU A 34 -21.43 -10.16 17.20
C LEU A 34 -21.27 -11.69 17.09
N PRO A 35 -22.09 -12.53 17.75
CA PRO A 35 -22.03 -13.98 17.56
C PRO A 35 -22.29 -14.42 16.11
N ALA A 36 -23.21 -13.78 15.40
CA ALA A 36 -23.47 -14.07 13.99
C ALA A 36 -22.28 -13.71 13.07
N CYS A 37 -21.47 -12.74 13.48
CA CYS A 37 -20.18 -12.44 12.86
C CYS A 37 -19.05 -13.38 13.34
N GLY A 38 -19.33 -14.36 14.22
CA GLY A 38 -18.34 -15.25 14.82
C GLY A 38 -17.46 -14.57 15.87
N VAL A 39 -18.03 -13.62 16.62
CA VAL A 39 -17.39 -12.94 17.75
C VAL A 39 -18.24 -13.19 18.99
N ASP A 40 -17.79 -14.10 19.84
CA ASP A 40 -18.49 -14.43 21.08
C ASP A 40 -18.27 -13.34 22.13
N VAL A 41 -19.36 -12.82 22.69
CA VAL A 41 -19.33 -11.83 23.77
C VAL A 41 -20.23 -12.26 24.92
N PRO A 42 -19.89 -11.92 26.17
CA PRO A 42 -20.79 -12.13 27.30
C PRO A 42 -22.06 -11.30 27.13
N ALA A 43 -23.08 -11.61 27.93
CA ALA A 43 -24.29 -10.78 28.00
C ALA A 43 -23.93 -9.33 28.40
N LYS A 44 -24.71 -8.35 27.92
CA LYS A 44 -24.57 -6.95 28.28
C LYS A 44 -24.40 -6.75 29.79
N GLY A 45 -23.41 -5.94 30.16
CA GLY A 45 -23.05 -5.64 31.55
C GLY A 45 -22.31 -6.77 32.27
N LYS A 46 -21.95 -7.86 31.58
CA LYS A 46 -21.22 -8.99 32.15
C LYS A 46 -19.77 -9.03 31.67
N HIS A 47 -18.93 -9.62 32.50
CA HIS A 47 -17.52 -9.86 32.22
C HIS A 47 -17.33 -11.25 31.60
N GLY A 48 -16.29 -11.40 30.77
CA GLY A 48 -15.97 -12.66 30.13
C GLY A 48 -14.59 -12.70 29.47
N ALA A 49 -14.36 -13.77 28.71
CA ALA A 49 -13.18 -13.94 27.88
C ALA A 49 -13.10 -12.83 26.81
N CYS A 50 -11.90 -12.32 26.55
CA CYS A 50 -11.71 -11.32 25.50
C CYS A 50 -11.61 -11.99 24.13
N PRO A 51 -12.40 -11.55 23.12
CA PRO A 51 -12.28 -12.07 21.76
C PRO A 51 -10.94 -11.73 21.09
N ILE A 52 -10.27 -10.67 21.55
CA ILE A 52 -9.03 -10.15 20.95
C ILE A 52 -7.79 -10.80 21.59
N CYS A 53 -7.69 -10.81 22.92
CA CYS A 53 -6.51 -11.28 23.64
C CYS A 53 -6.73 -12.54 24.49
N GLY A 54 -7.95 -13.10 24.51
CA GLY A 54 -8.32 -14.26 25.32
C GLY A 54 -8.49 -13.95 26.82
N GLY A 55 -8.30 -14.97 27.65
CA GLY A 55 -8.53 -14.92 29.11
C GLY A 55 -9.95 -15.34 29.50
N THR A 56 -10.35 -15.01 30.74
CA THR A 56 -11.61 -15.52 31.32
C THR A 56 -12.58 -14.42 31.79
N ASP A 57 -12.12 -13.25 32.22
CA ASP A 57 -12.96 -12.23 32.90
C ASP A 57 -12.59 -10.76 32.62
N ARG A 58 -11.60 -10.50 31.76
CA ARG A 58 -11.03 -9.14 31.58
C ARG A 58 -11.82 -8.27 30.62
N PHE A 59 -12.64 -8.88 29.79
CA PHE A 59 -13.46 -8.21 28.78
C PHE A 59 -14.84 -7.91 29.36
N HIS A 60 -15.33 -6.70 29.12
CA HIS A 60 -16.64 -6.24 29.52
C HIS A 60 -17.39 -5.73 28.29
N PHE A 61 -18.53 -6.36 27.98
CA PHE A 61 -19.45 -5.88 26.96
C PHE A 61 -20.45 -4.91 27.61
N ILE A 62 -20.23 -3.61 27.40
CA ILE A 62 -20.95 -2.53 28.08
C ILE A 62 -22.23 -2.21 27.31
N ASP A 63 -22.08 -1.90 26.02
CA ASP A 63 -23.17 -1.56 25.09
C ASP A 63 -24.27 -0.63 25.65
N ASP A 64 -23.87 0.36 26.46
CA ASP A 64 -24.81 1.31 27.07
C ASP A 64 -25.32 2.34 26.06
N ASN A 65 -24.53 2.64 25.02
CA ASN A 65 -24.93 3.55 23.95
C ASN A 65 -25.48 2.82 22.72
N HIS A 66 -25.71 1.50 22.81
CA HIS A 66 -26.25 0.67 21.73
C HIS A 66 -25.35 0.58 20.49
N HIS A 67 -24.04 0.88 20.64
CA HIS A 67 -23.03 0.84 19.58
C HIS A 67 -22.12 -0.40 19.64
N GLY A 68 -22.39 -1.33 20.57
CA GLY A 68 -21.55 -2.48 20.84
C GLY A 68 -20.32 -2.12 21.66
N ASP A 69 -20.44 -1.12 22.54
CA ASP A 69 -19.32 -0.59 23.32
C ASP A 69 -18.70 -1.69 24.19
N TRP A 70 -17.38 -1.78 24.19
CA TRP A 70 -16.65 -2.77 24.95
C TRP A 70 -15.34 -2.20 25.51
N HIS A 71 -14.86 -2.85 26.57
CA HIS A 71 -13.56 -2.54 27.16
C HIS A 71 -12.87 -3.83 27.62
N CYS A 72 -11.54 -3.89 27.45
CA CYS A 72 -10.70 -4.95 27.96
C CYS A 72 -9.54 -4.39 28.76
N ARG A 73 -9.34 -4.88 29.98
CA ARG A 73 -8.26 -4.41 30.87
C ARG A 73 -6.84 -4.84 30.47
N GLN A 74 -6.68 -5.69 29.44
CA GLN A 74 -5.38 -6.25 29.04
C GLN A 74 -5.00 -6.01 27.57
N CYS A 75 -5.94 -5.67 26.71
CA CYS A 75 -5.58 -5.31 25.34
C CYS A 75 -4.66 -4.08 25.33
N ASP A 76 -3.74 -4.02 24.37
CA ASP A 76 -2.96 -2.81 24.10
C ASP A 76 -3.88 -1.68 23.65
N ASP A 77 -3.41 -0.44 23.84
CA ASP A 77 -4.16 0.76 23.46
C ASP A 77 -4.41 0.83 21.93
N PRO A 78 -5.66 1.10 21.49
CA PRO A 78 -6.84 1.32 22.32
C PRO A 78 -7.37 0.00 22.91
N ASN A 79 -7.67 -0.04 24.20
CA ASN A 79 -8.17 -1.22 24.89
C ASN A 79 -9.71 -1.24 25.02
N HIS A 80 -10.39 -0.37 24.27
CA HIS A 80 -11.83 -0.20 24.18
C HIS A 80 -12.22 0.14 22.73
N GLY A 81 -13.51 0.03 22.42
CA GLY A 81 -14.03 0.35 21.09
C GLY A 81 -15.53 0.11 20.97
N ASP A 82 -16.02 0.17 19.74
CA ASP A 82 -17.41 -0.17 19.39
C ASP A 82 -17.51 -1.59 18.81
N GLY A 83 -18.73 -2.03 18.51
CA GLY A 83 -18.97 -3.38 18.00
C GLY A 83 -18.33 -3.64 16.65
N LEU A 84 -18.20 -2.62 15.79
CA LEU A 84 -17.55 -2.78 14.49
C LEU A 84 -16.03 -2.92 14.65
N ASP A 85 -15.44 -2.12 15.53
CA ASP A 85 -14.03 -2.24 15.92
C ASP A 85 -13.74 -3.62 16.50
N LEU A 86 -14.63 -4.15 17.35
CA LEU A 86 -14.47 -5.48 17.94
C LEU A 86 -14.39 -6.58 16.87
N VAL A 87 -15.27 -6.53 15.85
CA VAL A 87 -15.23 -7.48 14.71
C VAL A 87 -13.92 -7.36 13.94
N ALA A 88 -13.50 -6.13 13.63
CA ALA A 88 -12.27 -5.89 12.90
C ALA A 88 -11.04 -6.45 13.62
N ARG A 89 -10.93 -6.20 14.92
CA ARG A 89 -9.79 -6.61 15.74
C ARG A 89 -9.76 -8.10 16.03
N THR A 90 -10.91 -8.69 16.34
CA THR A 90 -11.02 -10.13 16.59
C THR A 90 -10.60 -10.94 15.36
N LYS A 91 -10.92 -10.45 14.16
CA LYS A 91 -10.59 -11.13 12.90
C LYS A 91 -9.27 -10.67 12.24
N GLY A 92 -8.62 -9.63 12.77
CA GLY A 92 -7.41 -9.06 12.16
C GLY A 92 -7.62 -8.46 10.76
N ILE A 93 -8.78 -7.86 10.51
CA ILE A 93 -9.16 -7.30 9.20
C ILE A 93 -9.35 -5.78 9.27
N ALA A 94 -9.28 -5.12 8.10
CA ALA A 94 -9.58 -3.70 8.00
C ALA A 94 -11.05 -3.38 8.35
N ILE A 95 -11.29 -2.19 8.90
CA ILE A 95 -12.63 -1.75 9.35
C ILE A 95 -13.70 -1.82 8.25
N PHE A 96 -13.33 -1.52 7.01
CA PHE A 96 -14.26 -1.60 5.87
C PHE A 96 -14.63 -3.06 5.53
N SER A 97 -13.69 -4.00 5.70
CA SER A 97 -13.98 -5.43 5.52
C SER A 97 -14.88 -5.95 6.64
N ALA A 98 -14.66 -5.52 7.89
CA ALA A 98 -15.56 -5.82 9.00
C ALA A 98 -16.97 -5.26 8.75
N ALA A 99 -17.08 -4.05 8.20
CA ALA A 99 -18.37 -3.44 7.89
C ALA A 99 -19.16 -4.24 6.85
N LYS A 100 -18.49 -4.87 5.88
CA LYS A 100 -19.13 -5.78 4.93
C LYS A 100 -19.68 -7.03 5.62
N LEU A 101 -18.90 -7.66 6.51
CA LEU A 101 -19.37 -8.82 7.26
C LEU A 101 -20.61 -8.50 8.09
N VAL A 102 -20.61 -7.35 8.77
CA VAL A 102 -21.78 -6.90 9.55
C VAL A 102 -22.97 -6.58 8.63
N ALA A 103 -22.73 -5.95 7.48
CA ALA A 103 -23.77 -5.67 6.49
C ALA A 103 -24.41 -6.95 5.92
N ASP A 104 -23.62 -7.99 5.67
CA ASP A 104 -24.11 -9.30 5.21
C ASP A 104 -25.06 -9.92 6.24
N VAL A 105 -24.70 -9.90 7.52
CA VAL A 105 -25.55 -10.38 8.62
C VAL A 105 -26.83 -9.54 8.74
N LEU A 106 -26.74 -8.22 8.54
CA LEU A 106 -27.88 -7.30 8.55
C LEU A 106 -28.73 -7.36 7.26
N ALA A 107 -28.34 -8.15 6.26
CA ALA A 107 -28.94 -8.18 4.93
C ALA A 107 -29.03 -6.79 4.27
N LEU A 108 -28.06 -5.91 4.54
CA LEU A 108 -27.96 -4.60 3.90
C LEU A 108 -27.39 -4.75 2.49
N PRO A 109 -27.80 -3.90 1.53
CA PRO A 109 -27.16 -3.88 0.23
C PRO A 109 -25.69 -3.55 0.41
N LEU A 110 -24.83 -4.51 0.03
CA LEU A 110 -23.41 -4.27 0.00
C LEU A 110 -23.08 -3.20 -1.05
N PRO A 111 -22.03 -2.40 -0.84
CA PRO A 111 -21.49 -1.59 -1.91
C PRO A 111 -21.12 -2.59 -2.99
N GLU A 112 -21.65 -2.38 -4.20
CA GLU A 112 -21.21 -3.17 -5.33
C GLU A 112 -19.69 -3.23 -5.27
N PRO A 113 -19.10 -4.44 -5.32
CA PRO A 113 -17.66 -4.53 -5.43
C PRO A 113 -17.34 -3.70 -6.67
N LYS A 114 -16.79 -2.50 -6.44
CA LYS A 114 -16.04 -1.82 -7.48
C LYS A 114 -15.16 -2.95 -7.99
N PRO A 115 -15.22 -3.34 -9.29
CA PRO A 115 -14.18 -4.20 -9.81
C PRO A 115 -12.92 -3.59 -9.27
N ALA A 116 -12.18 -4.36 -8.47
CA ALA A 116 -10.92 -3.88 -7.92
C ALA A 116 -10.29 -3.23 -9.14
N LYS A 117 -9.99 -1.94 -9.05
CA LYS A 117 -9.27 -1.30 -10.13
C LYS A 117 -7.85 -1.92 -10.11
N GLU A 118 -7.69 -3.21 -10.41
CA GLU A 118 -7.20 -3.53 -11.74
C GLU A 118 -8.01 -2.66 -12.70
N GLN A 119 -7.58 -1.42 -12.85
CA GLN A 119 -7.68 -0.89 -14.17
C GLN A 119 -6.81 -1.86 -14.97
N PRO A 120 -7.35 -2.64 -15.93
CA PRO A 120 -6.71 -2.63 -17.21
C PRO A 120 -6.79 -1.17 -17.70
N ARG A 121 -5.97 -0.29 -17.10
CA ARG A 121 -5.27 0.66 -17.92
C ARG A 121 -4.62 -0.30 -18.90
N THR A 122 -4.78 -0.05 -20.18
CA THR A 122 -3.75 -0.42 -21.14
C THR A 122 -2.43 0.17 -20.64
N VAL A 123 -1.88 -0.39 -19.56
CA VAL A 123 -0.52 -0.20 -19.13
C VAL A 123 0.16 -1.02 -20.20
N LYS A 124 0.53 -0.32 -21.28
CA LYS A 124 1.53 -0.80 -22.21
C LYS A 124 2.51 -1.66 -21.41
N PRO A 125 2.77 -2.91 -21.82
CA PRO A 125 3.63 -3.82 -21.06
C PRO A 125 4.87 -3.07 -20.61
N ILE A 126 5.37 -3.37 -19.41
CA ILE A 126 6.45 -2.59 -18.80
C ILE A 126 7.63 -2.36 -19.76
N THR A 127 7.89 -3.36 -20.61
CA THR A 127 8.83 -3.31 -21.74
C THR A 127 8.58 -2.14 -22.68
N GLU A 128 7.35 -1.89 -23.12
CA GLU A 128 7.00 -0.75 -23.99
C GLU A 128 7.17 0.60 -23.28
N ARG A 129 6.83 0.68 -21.99
CA ARG A 129 7.00 1.93 -21.22
C ARG A 129 8.47 2.27 -21.03
N ILE A 130 9.30 1.25 -20.80
CA ILE A 130 10.74 1.42 -20.72
C ILE A 130 11.31 1.72 -22.09
N ALA A 131 10.86 1.05 -23.15
CA ALA A 131 11.27 1.36 -24.52
C ALA A 131 10.99 2.83 -24.88
N ALA A 132 9.85 3.39 -24.47
CA ALA A 132 9.55 4.82 -24.66
C ALA A 132 10.49 5.75 -23.87
N LEU A 133 10.84 5.40 -22.63
CA LEU A 133 11.83 6.13 -21.84
C LEU A 133 13.23 6.02 -22.45
N VAL A 134 13.55 4.84 -23.00
CA VAL A 134 14.82 4.59 -23.66
C VAL A 134 14.90 5.36 -24.99
N ALA A 135 13.82 5.44 -25.75
CA ALA A 135 13.77 6.22 -26.98
C ALA A 135 13.90 7.74 -26.76
N THR A 136 13.73 8.22 -25.52
CA THR A 136 13.76 9.64 -25.16
C THR A 136 14.96 10.02 -24.30
N PHE A 137 15.86 9.09 -23.96
CA PHE A 137 17.05 9.43 -23.21
C PHE A 137 18.05 10.21 -24.06
N ILE A 138 18.81 11.07 -23.40
CA ILE A 138 20.01 11.70 -23.92
C ILE A 138 21.24 11.12 -23.21
N THR A 139 22.35 11.05 -23.92
CA THR A 139 23.63 10.61 -23.36
C THR A 139 24.32 11.80 -22.71
N GLY A 140 24.72 11.67 -21.44
CA GLY A 140 25.39 12.77 -20.74
C GLY A 140 25.94 12.38 -19.37
N GLU A 141 26.34 13.38 -18.60
CA GLU A 141 26.88 13.19 -17.25
C GLU A 141 25.78 13.40 -16.20
N SER A 142 25.62 12.43 -15.29
CA SER A 142 24.65 12.55 -14.20
C SER A 142 25.22 13.43 -13.10
N GLN A 143 24.58 14.58 -12.84
CA GLN A 143 24.90 15.42 -11.68
C GLN A 143 24.83 14.66 -10.36
N TYR A 144 23.92 13.69 -10.25
CA TYR A 144 23.81 12.84 -9.07
C TYR A 144 25.08 11.99 -8.85
N LEU A 145 25.56 11.32 -9.91
CA LEU A 145 26.78 10.50 -9.82
C LEU A 145 28.02 11.37 -9.59
N ALA A 146 28.11 12.52 -10.26
CA ALA A 146 29.20 13.48 -10.05
C ALA A 146 29.27 13.95 -8.58
N LYS A 147 28.11 14.28 -7.97
CA LYS A 147 28.01 14.61 -6.52
C LYS A 147 28.38 13.43 -5.61
N LYS A 148 28.29 12.20 -6.09
CA LYS A 148 28.75 11.00 -5.39
C LYS A 148 30.23 10.66 -5.66
N GLY A 149 30.96 11.52 -6.38
CA GLY A 149 32.35 11.29 -6.74
C GLY A 149 32.54 10.26 -7.86
N LEU A 150 31.45 9.89 -8.54
CA LEU A 150 31.46 8.92 -9.63
C LEU A 150 31.39 9.65 -10.96
N GLN A 151 32.53 9.72 -11.65
CA GLN A 151 32.62 10.28 -12.99
C GLN A 151 32.33 9.19 -14.02
N CYS A 152 31.06 9.07 -14.37
CA CYS A 152 30.61 8.12 -15.37
C CYS A 152 30.11 8.92 -16.58
N PRO A 153 30.94 9.15 -17.61
CA PRO A 153 30.44 9.75 -18.85
C PRO A 153 29.45 8.80 -19.53
N ASN A 154 28.65 9.32 -20.46
CA ASN A 154 27.72 8.56 -21.28
C ASN A 154 26.56 7.85 -20.53
N GLN A 155 26.05 8.46 -19.46
CA GLN A 155 24.85 7.97 -18.79
C GLN A 155 23.57 8.27 -19.57
N ARG A 156 22.57 7.41 -19.39
CA ARG A 156 21.21 7.64 -19.92
C ARG A 156 20.49 8.63 -19.02
N LEU A 157 20.27 9.83 -19.51
CA LEU A 157 19.55 10.88 -18.81
C LEU A 157 18.21 11.12 -19.48
N LEU A 158 17.16 11.34 -18.69
CA LEU A 158 15.90 11.88 -19.18
C LEU A 158 16.05 13.39 -19.44
N LYS A 159 15.07 13.98 -20.13
CA LYS A 159 15.06 15.41 -20.48
C LYS A 159 15.17 16.35 -19.27
N ASP A 160 14.74 15.90 -18.09
CA ASP A 160 14.82 16.62 -16.83
C ASP A 160 16.17 16.44 -16.09
N GLY A 161 17.13 15.76 -16.71
CA GLY A 161 18.44 15.44 -16.12
C GLY A 161 18.44 14.24 -15.18
N SER A 162 17.30 13.54 -15.02
CA SER A 162 17.22 12.33 -14.19
C SER A 162 17.99 11.17 -14.83
N LEU A 163 18.80 10.48 -14.03
CA LEU A 163 19.47 9.25 -14.44
C LEU A 163 18.47 8.10 -14.57
N LEU A 164 18.49 7.40 -15.70
CA LEU A 164 17.65 6.23 -15.97
C LEU A 164 18.48 4.94 -15.87
N LEU A 165 18.13 4.09 -14.90
CA LEU A 165 18.72 2.77 -14.68
C LEU A 165 17.73 1.69 -15.11
N VAL A 166 17.96 1.03 -16.24
CA VAL A 166 17.10 -0.06 -16.71
C VAL A 166 17.42 -1.34 -15.94
N THR A 167 16.39 -2.07 -15.50
CA THR A 167 16.53 -3.37 -14.82
C THR A 167 16.13 -4.51 -15.74
N GLN A 168 16.92 -5.58 -15.74
CA GLN A 168 16.71 -6.76 -16.56
C GLN A 168 16.96 -8.04 -15.75
N VAL A 169 16.33 -9.15 -16.12
CA VAL A 169 16.71 -10.49 -15.61
C VAL A 169 17.92 -11.02 -16.40
N LEU A 170 18.50 -12.15 -15.94
CA LEU A 170 19.73 -12.74 -16.51
C LEU A 170 19.63 -13.07 -18.01
N ASP A 171 18.43 -13.33 -18.52
CA ASP A 171 18.18 -13.60 -19.93
C ASP A 171 18.15 -12.31 -20.81
N GLY A 172 18.36 -11.13 -20.22
CA GLY A 172 18.32 -9.83 -20.91
C GLY A 172 16.92 -9.22 -21.03
N THR A 173 15.88 -9.89 -20.54
CA THR A 173 14.51 -9.37 -20.57
C THR A 173 14.38 -8.18 -19.63
N THR A 174 13.91 -7.07 -20.18
CA THR A 174 13.68 -5.84 -19.42
C THR A 174 12.46 -5.97 -18.52
N THR A 175 12.69 -5.84 -17.21
CA THR A 175 11.69 -6.02 -16.16
C THR A 175 11.30 -4.73 -15.46
N GLY A 176 11.99 -3.63 -15.73
CA GLY A 176 11.79 -2.38 -15.00
C GLY A 176 12.79 -1.28 -15.31
N ALA A 177 12.63 -0.17 -14.59
CA ALA A 177 13.66 0.85 -14.51
C ALA A 177 13.53 1.64 -13.19
N GLN A 178 14.65 2.22 -12.76
CA GLN A 178 14.73 3.18 -11.67
C GLN A 178 15.20 4.52 -12.23
N THR A 179 14.54 5.60 -11.82
CA THR A 179 14.99 6.96 -12.08
C THR A 179 15.62 7.56 -10.83
N ILE A 180 16.69 8.33 -11.01
CA ILE A 180 17.34 9.09 -9.93
C ILE A 180 17.46 10.54 -10.38
N LYS A 181 16.76 11.44 -9.69
CA LYS A 181 16.81 12.87 -9.97
C LYS A 181 18.16 13.50 -9.56
N PRO A 182 18.53 14.67 -10.10
CA PRO A 182 19.73 15.41 -9.67
C PRO A 182 19.79 15.76 -8.17
N ASN A 183 18.63 15.84 -7.50
CA ASN A 183 18.52 16.06 -6.05
C ASN A 183 18.68 14.76 -5.22
N GLY A 184 18.81 13.60 -5.88
CA GLY A 184 18.98 12.30 -5.23
C GLY A 184 17.69 11.54 -4.93
N GLU A 185 16.51 12.08 -5.26
CA GLU A 185 15.25 11.36 -5.16
C GLU A 185 15.26 10.16 -6.12
N LYS A 186 15.07 8.96 -5.58
CA LYS A 186 15.05 7.71 -6.33
C LYS A 186 13.63 7.20 -6.46
N ARG A 187 13.21 6.84 -7.67
CA ARG A 187 11.87 6.32 -7.92
C ARG A 187 11.91 5.14 -8.87
N LEU A 188 11.11 4.11 -8.60
CA LEU A 188 10.92 3.00 -9.53
C LEU A 188 9.81 3.34 -10.53
N VAL A 189 10.02 2.96 -11.78
CA VAL A 189 8.96 3.02 -12.79
C VAL A 189 7.86 2.03 -12.37
N THR A 190 6.62 2.53 -12.28
CA THR A 190 5.46 1.75 -11.83
C THR A 190 5.32 0.46 -12.64
N GLY A 191 5.30 -0.68 -11.96
CA GLY A 191 5.27 -2.03 -12.56
C GLY A 191 6.60 -2.78 -12.55
N THR A 192 7.71 -2.14 -12.13
CA THR A 192 9.05 -2.76 -12.08
C THR A 192 9.06 -3.98 -11.16
N GLN A 193 9.51 -5.12 -11.68
CA GLN A 193 9.77 -6.32 -10.88
C GLN A 193 11.13 -6.21 -10.20
N LYS A 194 11.22 -6.58 -8.91
CA LYS A 194 12.43 -6.40 -8.08
C LYS A 194 13.23 -7.68 -7.83
N LYS A 195 12.64 -8.86 -8.08
CA LYS A 195 13.25 -10.15 -7.72
C LYS A 195 14.10 -10.66 -8.90
N GLY A 196 15.38 -10.92 -8.65
CA GLY A 196 16.29 -11.52 -9.64
C GLY A 196 16.73 -10.58 -10.78
N VAL A 197 16.72 -9.27 -10.54
CA VAL A 197 17.01 -8.26 -11.58
C VAL A 197 18.37 -7.59 -11.38
N LEU A 198 19.02 -7.24 -12.48
CA LEU A 198 20.29 -6.52 -12.57
C LEU A 198 20.05 -5.14 -13.20
N SER A 199 20.74 -4.11 -12.68
CA SER A 199 20.71 -2.77 -13.25
C SER A 199 21.80 -2.60 -14.29
N LEU A 200 21.44 -2.19 -15.51
CA LEU A 200 22.41 -1.90 -16.56
C LEU A 200 22.99 -0.50 -16.41
N TYR A 201 24.30 -0.43 -16.19
CA TYR A 201 25.10 0.77 -16.40
C TYR A 201 25.67 0.74 -17.83
N PRO A 202 25.66 1.86 -18.57
CA PRO A 202 26.41 1.94 -19.82
C PRO A 202 27.90 1.66 -19.51
N ARG A 203 28.51 0.82 -20.35
CA ARG A 203 29.87 0.30 -20.20
C ARG A 203 30.83 1.45 -19.88
N LEU A 204 31.50 1.37 -18.74
CA LEU A 204 32.59 2.29 -18.42
C LEU A 204 33.67 2.15 -19.51
N PRO A 205 34.19 3.25 -20.08
CA PRO A 205 35.33 3.15 -20.98
C PRO A 205 36.49 2.48 -20.24
N GLU A 206 37.15 1.53 -20.91
CA GLU A 206 38.32 0.83 -20.37
C GLU A 206 39.37 1.87 -19.97
N ARG A 207 39.98 1.68 -18.78
CA ARG A 207 41.10 2.51 -18.33
C ARG A 207 42.18 2.43 -19.40
N GLN A 208 42.40 3.51 -20.13
CA GLN A 208 43.64 3.67 -20.89
C GLN A 208 44.77 3.67 -19.85
N THR A 209 45.58 2.62 -19.89
CA THR A 209 46.82 2.52 -19.13
C THR A 209 47.72 3.68 -19.55
N LEU A 210 47.98 4.60 -18.61
CA LEU A 210 48.92 5.70 -18.78
C LEU A 210 50.30 5.12 -19.13
N SER A 211 50.69 5.29 -20.40
CA SER A 211 52.07 5.11 -20.86
C SER A 211 52.96 6.11 -20.13
N SER A 212 53.89 5.59 -19.33
CA SER A 212 54.95 6.35 -18.68
C SER A 212 55.90 6.98 -19.71
N SER A 213 56.10 8.29 -19.63
CA SER A 213 57.22 9.00 -20.26
C SER A 213 58.12 9.63 -19.18
N PRO A 214 59.44 9.79 -19.45
CA PRO A 214 60.46 9.75 -18.42
C PRO A 214 60.78 11.10 -17.76
N LYS A 215 61.31 11.02 -16.54
CA LYS A 215 61.79 12.13 -15.69
C LYS A 215 62.85 12.97 -16.41
N VAL A 216 62.68 14.30 -16.37
CA VAL A 216 63.75 15.26 -16.63
C VAL A 216 64.13 15.91 -15.29
N MET A 217 65.38 15.70 -14.85
CA MET A 217 66.01 16.41 -13.74
C MET A 217 66.50 17.78 -14.22
N PRO A 218 66.36 18.86 -13.42
CA PRO A 218 67.02 20.13 -13.70
C PRO A 218 68.47 20.14 -13.14
N PRO A 219 69.41 20.86 -13.78
CA PRO A 219 70.76 21.04 -13.26
C PRO A 219 70.85 22.15 -12.19
N LEU A 220 71.94 22.08 -11.42
CA LEU A 220 72.31 22.83 -10.21
C LEU A 220 72.20 24.36 -10.32
#